data_AF-A0A8T5XRM0-F1
#
_entry.id   AF-A0A8T5XRM0-F1
#
_cell.length_a   1.000
_cell.length_b   1.000
_cell.length_c   1.000
_cell.angle_alpha   90.00
_cell.angle_beta   90.00
_cell.angle_gamma   90.00
#
_symmetry.space_group_name_H-M   'P 1'
#
loop_
_entity.id
_entity.type
_entity.pdbx_description
1 polymer ?
#
loop_
_entity_poly.entity_id
_entity_poly.type
_entity_poly.pdbx_seq_one_letter_code
_entity_poly.pdbx_strand_id
1 'polypeptide(L)'
;MKMWCTLFTKIHMNKKIVLIVISIFLLNLTGCVSSLDKEDKKLTEKINELEKTNNELQEKINNLEAEKDEINKKLNFKEKESYSNNQKIQMLVKRAAEQKNIISSLNIDYYKLGIYPFYNVDNVSLERIIDFYILMPKDLSLKGKIDTIANKLSKERFSLPINLIKIEDKEGKKIAYINLMESKENQNVKDYKKLKGVTWKTLYFQGSLGSFKTSTTLKESFLQREYKGEWIDGVKFLYNNEEINFEHVSNLKDIICR
;
A
#
# COMPACT_ATOMS: atom_id res chain seq x y z
N MET A 1 -89.64 -76.39 5.35
CA MET A 1 -90.82 -76.06 6.16
C MET A 1 -90.36 -75.84 7.60
N LYS A 2 -90.39 -74.58 8.09
CA LYS A 2 -90.32 -74.14 9.52
C LYS A 2 -89.02 -74.53 10.29
N MET A 3 -88.43 -73.73 11.19
CA MET A 3 -88.90 -72.57 11.94
C MET A 3 -87.67 -71.80 12.50
N TRP A 4 -87.70 -70.47 12.39
CA TRP A 4 -86.98 -69.55 13.29
C TRP A 4 -87.45 -69.74 14.74
N CYS A 5 -86.53 -69.61 15.71
CA CYS A 5 -86.60 -68.64 16.82
C CYS A 5 -85.57 -68.94 17.94
N THR A 6 -84.70 -67.96 18.15
CA THR A 6 -84.25 -67.40 19.46
C THR A 6 -83.91 -68.35 20.61
N LEU A 7 -82.64 -68.32 21.03
CA LEU A 7 -82.28 -68.34 22.45
C LEU A 7 -81.11 -67.40 22.74
N PHE A 8 -81.48 -66.19 23.12
CA PHE A 8 -80.64 -65.22 23.84
C PHE A 8 -80.16 -65.89 25.14
N THR A 9 -78.88 -66.25 25.23
CA THR A 9 -78.27 -66.69 26.50
C THR A 9 -77.70 -65.49 27.23
N LYS A 10 -78.41 -65.13 28.29
CA LYS A 10 -78.18 -64.07 29.26
C LYS A 10 -76.89 -64.35 30.04
N ILE A 11 -75.78 -63.73 29.67
CA ILE A 11 -74.57 -63.69 30.52
C ILE A 11 -74.88 -62.76 31.69
N HIS A 12 -75.21 -63.34 32.85
CA HIS A 12 -75.31 -62.57 34.09
C HIS A 12 -73.90 -62.37 34.66
N MET A 13 -73.14 -61.50 34.01
CA MET A 13 -71.86 -61.03 34.53
C MET A 13 -72.15 -60.23 35.81
N ASN A 14 -71.59 -60.65 36.94
CA ASN A 14 -71.78 -59.97 38.22
C ASN A 14 -71.36 -58.50 38.07
N LYS A 15 -72.24 -57.54 38.38
CA LYS A 15 -71.96 -56.09 38.17
C LYS A 15 -70.61 -55.66 38.76
N LYS A 16 -70.17 -56.32 39.85
CA LYS A 16 -68.85 -56.14 40.46
C LYS A 16 -67.69 -56.56 39.56
N ILE A 17 -67.81 -57.66 38.82
CA ILE A 17 -66.76 -58.18 37.91
C ILE A 17 -66.64 -57.31 36.67
N VAL A 18 -67.76 -56.83 36.11
CA VAL A 18 -67.76 -55.87 34.98
C VAL A 18 -67.03 -54.58 35.38
N LEU A 19 -67.33 -54.05 36.58
CA LEU A 19 -66.66 -52.88 37.15
C LEU A 19 -65.16 -53.08 37.33
N ILE A 20 -64.73 -54.26 37.82
CA ILE A 20 -63.30 -54.57 37.99
C ILE A 20 -62.58 -54.65 36.65
N VAL A 21 -63.16 -55.31 35.63
CA VAL A 21 -62.54 -55.40 34.30
C VAL A 21 -62.44 -54.02 33.64
N ILE A 22 -63.49 -53.19 33.75
CA ILE A 22 -63.45 -51.79 33.27
C ILE A 22 -62.40 -50.98 34.04
N SER A 23 -62.31 -51.13 35.37
CA SER A 23 -61.30 -50.46 36.17
C SER A 23 -59.87 -50.89 35.82
N ILE A 24 -59.61 -52.17 35.55
CA ILE A 24 -58.30 -52.66 35.10
C ILE A 24 -57.98 -52.11 33.69
N PHE A 25 -58.97 -52.03 32.80
CA PHE A 25 -58.80 -51.42 31.48
C PHE A 25 -58.51 -49.91 31.58
N LEU A 26 -59.21 -49.19 32.47
CA LEU A 26 -58.98 -47.76 32.75
C LEU A 26 -57.61 -47.51 33.41
N LEU A 27 -57.16 -48.39 34.32
CA LEU A 27 -55.83 -48.29 34.94
C LEU A 27 -54.71 -48.54 33.91
N ASN A 28 -54.89 -49.49 32.99
CA ASN A 28 -53.93 -49.73 31.90
C ASN A 28 -53.90 -48.57 30.88
N LEU A 29 -55.03 -47.88 30.65
CA LEU A 29 -55.07 -46.68 29.81
C LEU A 29 -54.27 -45.52 30.44
N THR A 30 -54.31 -45.34 31.75
CA THR A 30 -53.54 -44.27 32.42
C THR A 30 -52.02 -44.47 32.36
N GLY A 31 -51.55 -45.72 32.40
CA GLY A 31 -50.12 -46.04 32.26
C GLY A 31 -49.57 -45.76 30.86
N CYS A 32 -50.31 -46.14 29.81
CA CYS A 32 -49.93 -45.89 28.42
C CYS A 32 -49.91 -44.41 28.07
N VAL A 33 -50.87 -43.62 28.57
CA VAL A 33 -50.93 -42.17 28.33
C VAL A 33 -49.69 -41.46 28.90
N SER A 34 -49.25 -41.79 30.12
CA SER A 34 -48.05 -41.17 30.72
C SER A 34 -46.74 -41.50 29.98
N SER A 35 -46.65 -42.68 29.35
CA SER A 35 -45.49 -43.07 28.53
C SER A 35 -45.48 -42.33 27.19
N LEU A 36 -46.64 -42.15 26.57
CA LEU A 36 -46.82 -41.39 25.33
C LEU A 36 -46.51 -39.90 25.56
N ASP A 37 -46.99 -39.30 26.65
CA ASP A 37 -46.70 -37.91 27.00
C ASP A 37 -45.19 -37.64 27.16
N LYS A 38 -44.45 -38.62 27.70
CA LYS A 38 -43.00 -38.53 27.87
C LYS A 38 -42.25 -38.61 26.54
N GLU A 39 -42.71 -39.46 25.62
CA GLU A 39 -42.17 -39.56 24.27
C GLU A 39 -42.45 -38.30 23.46
N ASP A 40 -43.69 -37.78 23.49
CA ASP A 40 -44.08 -36.54 22.82
C ASP A 40 -43.27 -35.34 23.32
N LYS A 41 -43.03 -35.24 24.63
CA LYS A 41 -42.15 -34.20 25.17
C LYS A 41 -40.72 -34.30 24.64
N LYS A 42 -40.15 -35.51 24.59
CA LYS A 42 -38.79 -35.75 24.08
C LYS A 42 -38.68 -35.48 22.57
N LEU A 43 -39.72 -35.80 21.80
CA LEU A 43 -39.79 -35.46 20.38
C LEU A 43 -39.86 -33.94 20.19
N THR A 44 -40.68 -33.25 20.99
CA THR A 44 -40.82 -31.78 20.94
C THR A 44 -39.49 -31.09 21.26
N GLU A 45 -38.76 -31.55 22.27
CA GLU A 45 -37.42 -31.03 22.60
C GLU A 45 -36.44 -31.19 21.43
N LYS A 46 -36.41 -32.36 20.79
CA LYS A 46 -35.58 -32.61 19.60
C LYS A 46 -35.98 -31.74 18.41
N ILE A 47 -37.27 -31.52 18.18
CA ILE A 47 -37.76 -30.64 17.11
C ILE A 47 -37.26 -29.22 17.35
N ASN A 48 -37.38 -28.70 18.58
CA ASN A 48 -36.89 -27.37 18.93
C ASN A 48 -35.36 -27.24 18.76
N GLU A 49 -34.59 -28.27 19.12
CA GLU A 49 -33.13 -28.30 18.91
C GLU A 49 -32.74 -28.31 17.42
N LEU A 50 -33.47 -29.09 16.61
CA LEU A 50 -33.29 -29.15 15.17
C LEU A 50 -33.65 -27.83 14.50
N GLU A 51 -34.75 -27.20 14.91
CA GLU A 51 -35.15 -25.87 14.42
C GLU A 51 -34.09 -24.81 14.74
N LYS A 52 -33.58 -24.81 15.97
CA LYS A 52 -32.49 -23.90 16.38
C LYS A 52 -31.25 -24.10 15.52
N THR A 53 -30.84 -25.36 15.34
CA THR A 53 -29.65 -25.71 14.54
C THR A 53 -29.86 -25.33 13.07
N ASN A 54 -31.05 -25.53 12.52
CA ASN A 54 -31.38 -25.18 11.14
C ASN A 54 -31.32 -23.65 10.93
N ASN A 55 -31.79 -22.87 11.90
CA ASN A 55 -31.68 -21.41 11.86
C ASN A 55 -30.22 -20.94 11.93
N GLU A 56 -29.40 -21.52 12.82
CA GLU A 56 -27.96 -21.20 12.91
C GLU A 56 -27.20 -21.56 11.62
N LEU A 57 -27.55 -22.69 10.99
CA LEU A 57 -26.97 -23.09 9.71
C LEU A 57 -27.39 -22.14 8.59
N GLN A 58 -28.65 -21.72 8.56
CA GLN A 58 -29.14 -20.76 7.58
C GLN A 58 -28.42 -19.41 7.70
N GLU A 59 -28.18 -18.93 8.91
CA GLU A 59 -27.41 -17.70 9.14
C GLU A 59 -25.96 -17.85 8.65
N LYS A 60 -25.31 -18.98 8.95
CA LYS A 60 -23.95 -19.26 8.46
C LYS A 60 -23.89 -19.31 6.93
N ILE A 61 -24.88 -19.92 6.28
CA ILE A 61 -24.96 -19.96 4.81
C ILE A 61 -25.05 -18.53 4.26
N ASN A 62 -25.94 -17.71 4.78
CA ASN A 62 -26.11 -16.33 4.33
C ASN A 62 -24.82 -15.49 4.52
N ASN A 63 -24.13 -15.66 5.65
CA ASN A 63 -22.87 -14.97 5.91
C ASN A 63 -21.75 -15.41 4.95
N LEU A 64 -21.63 -16.72 4.71
CA LEU A 64 -20.65 -17.26 3.76
C LEU A 64 -20.92 -16.81 2.33
N GLU A 65 -22.19 -16.68 1.93
CA GLU A 65 -22.58 -16.14 0.62
C GLU A 65 -22.17 -14.67 0.50
N ALA A 66 -22.39 -13.85 1.53
CA ALA A 66 -21.97 -12.45 1.55
C ALA A 66 -20.44 -12.30 1.47
N GLU A 67 -19.68 -13.10 2.23
CA GLU A 67 -18.21 -13.11 2.18
C GLU A 67 -17.71 -13.53 0.79
N LYS A 68 -18.31 -14.57 0.20
CA LYS A 68 -17.98 -15.02 -1.16
C LYS A 68 -18.19 -13.92 -2.19
N ASP A 69 -19.29 -13.18 -2.10
CA ASP A 69 -19.59 -12.07 -2.99
C ASP A 69 -18.60 -10.92 -2.83
N GLU A 70 -18.19 -10.61 -1.60
CA GLU A 70 -17.16 -9.60 -1.34
C GLU A 70 -15.80 -10.02 -1.91
N ILE A 71 -15.41 -11.28 -1.72
CA ILE A 71 -14.17 -11.85 -2.27
C ILE A 71 -14.19 -11.76 -3.80
N ASN A 72 -15.29 -12.14 -4.44
CA ASN A 72 -15.43 -12.08 -5.91
C ASN A 72 -15.30 -10.65 -6.44
N LYS A 73 -15.87 -9.65 -5.74
CA LYS A 73 -15.70 -8.23 -6.08
C LYS A 73 -14.24 -7.79 -6.00
N LYS A 74 -13.52 -8.17 -4.93
CA LYS A 74 -12.09 -7.88 -4.76
C LYS A 74 -11.24 -8.55 -5.83
N LEU A 75 -11.57 -9.80 -6.20
CA LEU A 75 -10.89 -10.56 -7.25
C LEU A 75 -11.01 -9.86 -8.61
N ASN A 76 -12.23 -9.51 -9.01
CA ASN A 76 -12.49 -8.78 -10.25
C ASN A 76 -11.75 -7.44 -10.32
N PHE A 77 -11.64 -6.71 -9.20
CA PHE A 77 -10.88 -5.47 -9.14
C PHE A 77 -9.38 -5.72 -9.38
N LYS A 78 -8.79 -6.71 -8.68
CA LYS A 78 -7.39 -7.07 -8.84
C LYS A 78 -7.05 -7.57 -10.24
N GLU A 79 -7.96 -8.31 -10.89
CA GLU A 79 -7.78 -8.75 -12.28
C GLU A 79 -7.72 -7.59 -13.26
N LYS A 80 -8.62 -6.59 -13.10
CA LYS A 80 -8.60 -5.37 -13.91
C LYS A 80 -7.31 -4.57 -13.70
N GLU A 81 -6.86 -4.45 -12.46
CA GLU A 81 -5.59 -3.78 -12.12
C GLU A 81 -4.39 -4.50 -12.77
N SER A 82 -4.34 -5.83 -12.66
CA SER A 82 -3.30 -6.66 -13.27
C SER A 82 -3.26 -6.52 -14.79
N TYR A 83 -4.42 -6.51 -15.45
CA TYR A 83 -4.53 -6.30 -16.89
C TYR A 83 -4.01 -4.90 -17.30
N SER A 84 -4.42 -3.85 -16.60
CA SER A 84 -3.94 -2.49 -16.85
C SER A 84 -2.42 -2.37 -16.68
N ASN A 85 -1.87 -3.00 -15.64
CA ASN A 85 -0.44 -2.99 -15.38
C ASN A 85 0.34 -3.75 -16.47
N ASN A 86 -0.17 -4.88 -16.96
CA ASN A 86 0.44 -5.62 -18.05
C ASN A 86 0.52 -4.77 -19.34
N GLN A 87 -0.54 -4.04 -19.68
CA GLN A 87 -0.51 -3.10 -20.82
C GLN A 87 0.56 -2.03 -20.65
N LYS A 88 0.70 -1.43 -19.45
CA LYS A 88 1.76 -0.45 -19.16
C LYS A 88 3.16 -1.07 -19.32
N ILE A 89 3.36 -2.30 -18.84
CA ILE A 89 4.63 -3.02 -18.96
C ILE A 89 4.99 -3.22 -20.45
N GLN A 90 4.05 -3.65 -21.28
CA GLN A 90 4.30 -3.83 -22.72
C GLN A 90 4.72 -2.52 -23.41
N MET A 91 4.08 -1.41 -23.05
CA MET A 91 4.47 -0.09 -23.56
C MET A 91 5.89 0.32 -23.10
N LEU A 92 6.25 0.05 -21.85
CA LEU A 92 7.59 0.34 -21.32
C LEU A 92 8.66 -0.52 -21.98
N VAL A 93 8.39 -1.81 -22.21
CA VAL A 93 9.29 -2.72 -22.93
C VAL A 93 9.53 -2.22 -24.35
N LYS A 94 8.48 -1.79 -25.05
CA LYS A 94 8.61 -1.22 -26.40
C LYS A 94 9.49 0.04 -26.40
N ARG A 95 9.25 0.98 -25.47
CA ARG A 95 10.09 2.18 -25.32
C ARG A 95 11.54 1.86 -25.00
N ALA A 96 11.79 0.88 -24.15
CA ALA A 96 13.15 0.44 -23.82
C ALA A 96 13.87 -0.13 -25.05
N ALA A 97 13.18 -0.90 -25.89
CA ALA A 97 13.73 -1.41 -27.15
C ALA A 97 14.05 -0.27 -28.14
N GLU A 98 13.16 0.72 -28.26
CA GLU A 98 13.39 1.92 -29.09
C GLU A 98 14.61 2.71 -28.59
N GLN A 99 14.73 2.92 -27.28
CA GLN A 99 15.88 3.58 -26.66
C GLN A 99 17.18 2.81 -26.91
N LYS A 100 17.16 1.48 -26.81
CA LYS A 100 18.33 0.63 -27.11
C LYS A 100 18.83 0.84 -28.54
N ASN A 101 17.91 0.91 -29.51
CA ASN A 101 18.28 1.15 -30.91
C ASN A 101 18.89 2.55 -31.10
N ILE A 102 18.28 3.59 -30.52
CA ILE A 102 18.84 4.95 -30.55
C ILE A 102 20.25 4.94 -29.96
N ILE A 103 20.42 4.38 -28.76
CA ILE A 103 21.70 4.29 -28.06
C ILE A 103 22.76 3.56 -28.90
N SER A 104 22.40 2.46 -29.56
CA SER A 104 23.31 1.73 -30.45
C SER A 104 23.75 2.56 -31.67
N SER A 105 22.90 3.49 -32.12
CA SER A 105 23.20 4.36 -33.27
C SER A 105 24.07 5.57 -32.92
N LEU A 106 24.19 5.94 -31.63
CA LEU A 106 24.89 7.16 -31.20
C LEU A 106 26.44 7.04 -31.25
N ASN A 107 26.99 5.91 -31.69
CA ASN A 107 28.45 5.63 -31.74
C ASN A 107 29.18 6.08 -30.46
N ILE A 108 28.53 5.84 -29.32
CA ILE A 108 29.04 6.26 -28.01
C ILE A 108 30.15 5.31 -27.61
N ASP A 109 31.35 5.86 -27.45
CA ASP A 109 32.45 5.15 -26.83
C ASP A 109 32.22 5.06 -25.32
N TYR A 110 31.57 3.98 -24.89
CA TYR A 110 31.27 3.73 -23.47
C TYR A 110 32.51 3.73 -22.58
N TYR A 111 33.70 3.40 -23.11
CA TYR A 111 34.93 3.43 -22.33
C TYR A 111 35.35 4.85 -21.93
N LYS A 112 34.87 5.87 -22.65
CA LYS A 112 35.05 7.28 -22.33
C LYS A 112 34.00 7.84 -21.38
N LEU A 113 32.98 7.07 -20.99
CA LEU A 113 31.95 7.51 -20.06
C LEU A 113 32.20 7.00 -18.64
N GLY A 114 32.03 7.88 -17.67
CA GLY A 114 31.89 7.55 -16.26
C GLY A 114 30.41 7.37 -15.90
N ILE A 115 30.16 6.48 -14.95
CA ILE A 115 28.83 6.18 -14.41
C ILE A 115 28.77 6.80 -13.00
N TYR A 116 27.81 7.69 -12.79
CA TYR A 116 27.69 8.43 -11.54
C TYR A 116 26.32 8.16 -10.91
N PRO A 117 26.26 7.60 -9.70
CA PRO A 117 25.00 7.37 -9.01
C PRO A 117 24.32 8.69 -8.68
N PHE A 118 23.02 8.69 -8.81
CA PHE A 118 22.16 9.77 -8.39
C PHE A 118 21.33 9.28 -7.22
N TYR A 119 21.29 10.04 -6.14
CA TYR A 119 20.75 9.56 -4.88
C TYR A 119 19.37 10.14 -4.57
N ASN A 120 18.56 9.36 -3.86
CA ASN A 120 17.31 9.81 -3.27
C ASN A 120 17.13 9.13 -1.90
N VAL A 121 16.02 9.44 -1.22
CA VAL A 121 15.65 8.81 0.04
C VAL A 121 14.40 7.96 -0.19
N ASP A 122 14.44 6.70 0.24
CA ASP A 122 13.28 5.81 0.18
C ASP A 122 12.13 6.35 1.04
N ASN A 123 10.90 6.18 0.56
CA ASN A 123 9.75 6.79 1.20
C ASN A 123 9.33 6.12 2.50
N VAL A 124 9.72 4.86 2.72
CA VAL A 124 9.29 4.05 3.86
C VAL A 124 10.42 3.90 4.88
N SER A 125 11.57 3.38 4.45
CA SER A 125 12.74 3.13 5.30
C SER A 125 13.51 4.41 5.66
N LEU A 126 13.34 5.49 4.87
CA LEU A 126 14.11 6.73 4.98
C LEU A 126 15.61 6.55 4.74
N GLU A 127 16.00 5.42 4.15
CA GLU A 127 17.38 5.15 3.77
C GLU A 127 17.74 5.83 2.46
N ARG A 128 19.02 6.18 2.33
CA ARG A 128 19.59 6.68 1.07
C ARG A 128 19.64 5.54 0.05
N ILE A 129 19.03 5.76 -1.11
CA ILE A 129 19.00 4.81 -2.22
C ILE A 129 19.63 5.42 -3.47
N ILE A 130 20.15 4.57 -4.35
CA ILE A 130 20.48 4.96 -5.72
C ILE A 130 19.18 4.96 -6.51
N ASP A 131 18.88 6.11 -7.08
CA ASP A 131 17.64 6.37 -7.78
C ASP A 131 17.79 6.14 -9.29
N PHE A 132 18.88 6.66 -9.88
CA PHE A 132 19.31 6.32 -11.24
C PHE A 132 20.81 6.62 -11.40
N TYR A 133 21.35 6.32 -12.58
CA TYR A 133 22.73 6.64 -12.94
C TYR A 133 22.78 7.70 -14.05
N ILE A 134 23.77 8.58 -13.97
CA ILE A 134 24.09 9.55 -15.02
C ILE A 134 25.38 9.08 -15.72
N LEU A 135 25.36 9.11 -17.05
CA LEU A 135 26.54 8.90 -17.87
C LEU A 135 27.14 10.26 -18.26
N MET A 136 28.43 10.46 -17.98
CA MET A 136 29.16 11.68 -18.34
C MET A 136 30.52 11.32 -18.93
N PRO A 137 31.06 12.09 -19.88
CA PRO A 137 32.44 11.91 -20.33
C PRO A 137 33.41 11.97 -19.15
N LYS A 138 34.36 11.02 -19.08
CA LYS A 138 35.36 10.93 -18.00
C LYS A 138 36.27 12.16 -17.97
N ASP A 139 36.57 12.70 -19.14
CA ASP A 139 37.36 13.91 -19.39
C ASP A 139 36.59 15.22 -19.19
N LEU A 140 35.27 15.15 -18.90
CA LEU A 140 34.51 16.32 -18.56
C LEU A 140 35.13 17.01 -17.33
N SER A 141 35.31 18.33 -17.42
CA SER A 141 35.88 19.13 -16.34
C SER A 141 35.05 18.96 -15.06
N LEU A 142 35.68 19.14 -13.89
CA LEU A 142 34.96 19.05 -12.61
C LEU A 142 33.74 19.98 -12.60
N LYS A 143 33.91 21.22 -13.06
CA LYS A 143 32.80 22.17 -13.25
C LYS A 143 31.68 21.59 -14.11
N GLY A 144 32.01 21.04 -15.29
CA GLY A 144 31.03 20.46 -16.20
C GLY A 144 30.30 19.26 -15.59
N LYS A 145 30.98 18.43 -14.80
CA LYS A 145 30.35 17.30 -14.09
C LYS A 145 29.36 17.79 -13.02
N ILE A 146 29.75 18.78 -12.23
CA ILE A 146 28.87 19.38 -11.20
C ILE A 146 27.68 20.11 -11.84
N ASP A 147 27.90 20.86 -12.93
CA ASP A 147 26.81 21.48 -13.71
C ASP A 147 25.83 20.44 -14.27
N THR A 148 26.33 19.28 -14.72
CA THR A 148 25.48 18.19 -15.23
C THR A 148 24.60 17.62 -14.12
N ILE A 149 25.16 17.40 -12.92
CA ILE A 149 24.40 16.94 -11.75
C ILE A 149 23.33 17.96 -11.35
N ALA A 150 23.69 19.25 -11.27
CA ALA A 150 22.77 20.34 -10.95
C ALA A 150 21.59 20.38 -11.94
N ASN A 151 21.89 20.32 -13.24
CA ASN A 151 20.87 20.30 -14.29
C ASN A 151 19.95 19.08 -14.20
N LYS A 152 20.50 17.91 -13.85
CA LYS A 152 19.70 16.67 -13.72
C LYS A 152 18.83 16.70 -12.47
N LEU A 153 19.33 17.16 -11.32
CA LEU A 153 18.53 17.42 -10.11
C LEU A 153 17.39 18.39 -10.39
N SER A 154 17.70 19.50 -11.06
CA SER A 154 16.72 20.50 -11.42
C SER A 154 15.58 19.89 -12.24
N LYS A 155 15.90 19.12 -13.29
CA LYS A 155 14.89 18.59 -14.23
C LYS A 155 14.11 17.39 -13.70
N GLU A 156 14.79 16.44 -13.07
CA GLU A 156 14.20 15.13 -12.75
C GLU A 156 13.60 15.06 -11.35
N ARG A 157 14.00 15.97 -10.44
CA ARG A 157 13.58 15.91 -9.03
C ARG A 157 12.84 17.14 -8.55
N PHE A 158 13.34 18.33 -8.87
CA PHE A 158 12.88 19.55 -8.20
C PHE A 158 12.02 20.47 -9.08
N SER A 159 12.12 20.37 -10.41
CA SER A 159 11.50 21.30 -11.36
C SER A 159 11.78 22.78 -11.03
N LEU A 160 12.91 23.05 -10.38
CA LEU A 160 13.37 24.36 -9.92
C LEU A 160 14.85 24.54 -10.29
N PRO A 161 15.30 25.75 -10.65
CA PRO A 161 16.68 25.95 -11.07
C PRO A 161 17.70 25.66 -9.96
N ILE A 162 18.78 24.98 -10.33
CA ILE A 162 19.93 24.68 -9.47
C ILE A 162 21.18 25.01 -10.28
N ASN A 163 22.01 25.91 -9.78
CA ASN A 163 23.16 26.42 -10.52
C ASN A 163 24.44 26.30 -9.69
N LEU A 164 25.52 25.86 -10.32
CA LEU A 164 26.86 26.04 -9.76
C LEU A 164 27.27 27.51 -9.92
N ILE A 165 27.61 28.16 -8.81
CA ILE A 165 28.13 29.52 -8.80
C ILE A 165 29.63 29.52 -9.01
N LYS A 166 30.34 28.73 -8.20
CA LYS A 166 31.80 28.61 -8.26
C LYS A 166 32.26 27.32 -7.57
N ILE A 167 33.49 26.92 -7.89
CA ILE A 167 34.28 25.98 -7.09
C ILE A 167 35.43 26.78 -6.50
N GLU A 168 35.52 26.82 -5.18
CA GLU A 168 36.56 27.54 -4.45
C GLU A 168 37.53 26.53 -3.84
N ASP A 169 38.83 26.82 -3.91
CA ASP A 169 39.84 26.07 -3.17
C ASP A 169 40.02 26.71 -1.80
N LYS A 170 39.80 25.93 -0.74
CA LYS A 170 40.03 26.32 0.65
C LYS A 170 40.97 25.31 1.27
N GLU A 171 42.21 25.71 1.54
CA GLU A 171 43.22 24.85 2.17
C GLU A 171 43.44 23.53 1.40
N GLY A 172 43.42 23.58 0.06
CA GLY A 172 43.57 22.41 -0.81
C GLY A 172 42.29 21.58 -0.97
N LYS A 173 41.17 22.01 -0.40
CA LYS A 173 39.86 21.37 -0.55
C LYS A 173 38.98 22.14 -1.53
N LYS A 174 38.43 21.43 -2.51
CA LYS A 174 37.53 22.00 -3.53
C LYS A 174 36.10 22.02 -3.01
N ILE A 175 35.56 23.23 -2.79
CA ILE A 175 34.20 23.46 -2.29
C ILE A 175 33.32 24.02 -3.42
N ALA A 176 32.27 23.29 -3.80
CA ALA A 176 31.27 23.79 -4.73
C ALA A 176 30.22 24.65 -4.03
N TYR A 177 29.94 25.81 -4.59
CA TYR A 177 28.86 26.70 -4.16
C TYR A 177 27.67 26.55 -5.10
N ILE A 178 26.59 25.94 -4.60
CA ILE A 178 25.39 25.62 -5.38
C ILE A 178 24.26 26.54 -4.95
N ASN A 179 23.66 27.23 -5.91
CA ASN A 179 22.52 28.09 -5.66
C ASN A 179 21.21 27.41 -6.05
N LEU A 180 20.30 27.32 -5.09
CA LEU A 180 18.93 26.85 -5.25
C LEU A 180 18.06 28.09 -5.51
N MET A 181 17.59 28.23 -6.75
CA MET A 181 16.81 29.40 -7.14
C MET A 181 15.33 29.04 -7.21
N GLU A 182 14.49 30.02 -6.90
CA GLU A 182 13.07 29.92 -7.20
C GLU A 182 12.79 30.01 -8.71
N SER A 183 11.59 29.60 -9.10
CA SER A 183 11.08 29.78 -10.46
C SER A 183 11.14 31.26 -10.86
N LYS A 184 11.23 31.53 -12.17
CA LYS A 184 11.39 32.90 -12.70
C LYS A 184 10.32 33.87 -12.19
N GLU A 185 9.09 33.42 -12.00
CA GLU A 185 7.98 34.24 -11.48
C GLU A 185 8.08 34.53 -9.98
N ASN A 186 8.81 33.70 -9.23
CA ASN A 186 8.99 33.82 -7.80
C ASN A 186 10.34 34.46 -7.42
N GLN A 187 11.21 34.72 -8.40
CA GLN A 187 12.46 35.43 -8.17
C GLN A 187 12.15 36.84 -7.63
N ASN A 188 12.81 37.20 -6.53
CA ASN A 188 12.63 38.46 -5.77
C ASN A 188 11.33 38.56 -4.96
N VAL A 189 10.51 37.52 -4.89
CA VAL A 189 9.34 37.48 -4.00
C VAL A 189 9.81 37.21 -2.56
N LYS A 190 9.89 38.27 -1.75
CA LYS A 190 10.30 38.17 -0.33
C LYS A 190 9.20 37.65 0.59
N ASP A 191 7.95 37.97 0.28
CA ASP A 191 6.80 37.48 1.03
C ASP A 191 6.44 36.09 0.56
N TYR A 192 6.78 35.09 1.36
CA TYR A 192 6.55 33.69 1.08
C TYR A 192 5.09 33.33 0.84
N LYS A 193 4.13 34.11 1.38
CA LYS A 193 2.70 33.89 1.14
C LYS A 193 2.28 34.23 -0.30
N LYS A 194 3.12 34.97 -1.04
CA LYS A 194 2.88 35.37 -2.43
C LYS A 194 3.58 34.48 -3.45
N LEU A 195 4.33 33.48 -2.99
CA LEU A 195 4.95 32.49 -3.86
C LEU A 195 3.89 31.67 -4.58
N LYS A 196 4.13 31.39 -5.86
CA LYS A 196 3.21 30.64 -6.73
C LYS A 196 3.78 29.29 -7.10
N GLY A 197 2.91 28.29 -7.25
CA GLY A 197 3.29 26.96 -7.72
C GLY A 197 4.29 26.25 -6.81
N VAL A 198 5.16 25.45 -7.44
CA VAL A 198 6.21 24.69 -6.77
C VAL A 198 7.34 25.63 -6.35
N THR A 199 7.71 25.62 -5.07
CA THR A 199 8.84 26.39 -4.54
C THR A 199 9.71 25.54 -3.62
N TRP A 200 10.95 25.98 -3.40
CA TRP A 200 11.83 25.33 -2.44
C TRP A 200 11.22 25.35 -1.05
N LYS A 201 10.70 26.52 -0.64
CA LYS A 201 10.16 26.68 0.71
C LYS A 201 8.88 25.88 0.96
N THR A 202 7.90 25.98 0.07
CA THR A 202 6.55 25.46 0.32
C THR A 202 6.41 23.98 0.02
N LEU A 203 7.27 23.41 -0.84
CA LEU A 203 7.19 21.99 -1.18
C LEU A 203 8.38 21.20 -0.63
N TYR A 204 9.61 21.65 -0.90
CA TYR A 204 10.80 20.83 -0.66
C TYR A 204 11.41 20.98 0.74
N PHE A 205 11.31 22.16 1.35
CA PHE A 205 11.76 22.45 2.70
C PHE A 205 10.61 22.45 3.72
N GLN A 206 9.43 21.96 3.33
CA GLN A 206 8.29 21.90 4.21
C GLN A 206 8.41 20.73 5.18
N GLY A 207 8.37 21.03 6.48
CA GLY A 207 8.41 20.05 7.55
C GLY A 207 9.73 19.26 7.61
N SER A 208 9.85 18.44 8.65
CA SER A 208 11.09 17.68 8.91
C SER A 208 11.36 16.61 7.84
N LEU A 209 10.33 15.89 7.40
CA LEU A 209 10.50 14.79 6.44
C LEU A 209 10.83 15.28 5.03
N GLY A 210 10.12 16.31 4.53
CA GLY A 210 10.41 16.91 3.23
C GLY A 210 11.83 17.47 3.20
N SER A 211 12.21 18.20 4.24
CA SER A 211 13.54 18.78 4.39
C SER A 211 14.65 17.74 4.48
N PHE A 212 14.44 16.66 5.24
CA PHE A 212 15.39 15.54 5.33
C PHE A 212 15.62 14.90 3.96
N LYS A 213 14.54 14.59 3.22
CA LYS A 213 14.62 13.99 1.88
C LYS A 213 15.34 14.93 0.92
N THR A 214 14.91 16.18 0.85
CA THR A 214 15.51 17.19 -0.04
C THR A 214 16.99 17.40 0.24
N SER A 215 17.35 17.64 1.50
CA SER A 215 18.75 17.90 1.88
C SER A 215 19.66 16.69 1.64
N THR A 216 19.18 15.48 1.89
CA THR A 216 19.92 14.25 1.62
C THR A 216 20.11 14.03 0.12
N THR A 217 19.05 14.16 -0.68
CA THR A 217 19.12 14.04 -2.15
C THR A 217 20.12 15.02 -2.75
N LEU A 218 20.10 16.28 -2.33
CA LEU A 218 21.05 17.30 -2.78
C LEU A 218 22.49 16.96 -2.38
N LYS A 219 22.73 16.72 -1.08
CA LYS A 219 24.07 16.45 -0.54
C LYS A 219 24.73 15.26 -1.20
N GLU A 220 24.04 14.13 -1.23
CA GLU A 220 24.63 12.86 -1.63
C GLU A 220 24.86 12.84 -3.15
N SER A 221 23.96 13.47 -3.92
CA SER A 221 24.12 13.61 -5.37
C SER A 221 25.28 14.53 -5.74
N PHE A 222 25.53 15.62 -5.01
CA PHE A 222 26.70 16.47 -5.31
C PHE A 222 28.00 15.89 -4.79
N LEU A 223 28.03 15.31 -3.59
CA LEU A 223 29.27 14.85 -2.96
C LEU A 223 29.83 13.56 -3.54
N GLN A 224 28.98 12.71 -4.13
CA GLN A 224 29.39 11.45 -4.76
C GLN A 224 30.37 10.67 -3.85
N ARG A 225 29.98 10.42 -2.59
CA ARG A 225 30.91 10.02 -1.51
C ARG A 225 31.71 8.77 -1.84
N GLU A 226 31.16 7.90 -2.65
CA GLU A 226 31.74 6.62 -3.05
C GLU A 226 32.70 6.75 -4.25
N TYR A 227 32.67 7.85 -5.01
CA TYR A 227 33.43 8.04 -6.25
C TYR A 227 34.93 8.29 -6.02
N LYS A 228 35.81 7.35 -6.33
CA LYS A 228 37.24 7.42 -5.94
C LYS A 228 38.14 8.34 -6.78
N GLY A 229 37.63 8.92 -7.87
CA GLY A 229 38.40 9.86 -8.71
C GLY A 229 38.41 11.29 -8.14
N GLU A 230 39.06 12.20 -8.87
CA GLU A 230 39.05 13.63 -8.55
C GLU A 230 37.61 14.16 -8.51
N TRP A 231 37.26 14.81 -7.40
CA TRP A 231 35.93 15.35 -7.15
C TRP A 231 35.99 16.58 -6.24
N ILE A 232 34.82 17.13 -5.89
CA ILE A 232 34.72 18.13 -4.82
C ILE A 232 34.82 17.46 -3.44
N ASP A 233 35.42 18.18 -2.51
CA ASP A 233 35.57 17.77 -1.11
C ASP A 233 34.41 18.27 -0.25
N GLY A 234 33.69 19.29 -0.71
CA GLY A 234 32.52 19.79 -0.02
C GLY A 234 31.58 20.60 -0.90
N VAL A 235 30.39 20.84 -0.37
CA VAL A 235 29.34 21.62 -1.02
C VAL A 235 28.73 22.62 -0.02
N LYS A 236 28.53 23.86 -0.45
CA LYS A 236 27.77 24.90 0.26
C LYS A 236 26.55 25.24 -0.58
N PHE A 237 25.37 25.19 0.04
CA PHE A 237 24.13 25.58 -0.63
C PHE A 237 23.76 27.03 -0.30
N LEU A 238 23.24 27.72 -1.31
CA LEU A 238 22.67 29.06 -1.24
C LEU A 238 21.21 28.99 -1.68
N TYR A 239 20.40 29.95 -1.24
CA TYR A 239 19.03 30.13 -1.69
C TYR A 239 18.88 31.52 -2.30
N ASN A 240 18.52 31.59 -3.58
CA ASN A 240 18.45 32.85 -4.35
C ASN A 240 19.72 33.74 -4.20
N ASN A 241 20.90 33.11 -4.20
CA ASN A 241 22.23 33.72 -3.99
C ASN A 241 22.52 34.22 -2.57
N GLU A 242 21.62 33.98 -1.61
CA GLU A 242 21.82 34.32 -0.20
C GLU A 242 22.06 33.05 0.63
N GLU A 243 22.49 33.24 1.87
CA GLU A 243 22.63 32.12 2.80
C GLU A 243 21.27 31.46 3.08
N ILE A 244 21.24 30.12 3.10
CA ILE A 244 20.03 29.39 3.44
C ILE A 244 19.69 29.63 4.91
N ASN A 245 18.49 30.15 5.16
CA ASN A 245 17.97 30.37 6.50
C ASN A 245 16.53 29.84 6.63
N PHE A 246 16.40 28.53 6.69
CA PHE A 246 15.15 27.84 6.95
C PHE A 246 15.35 26.82 8.07
N GLU A 247 14.45 26.82 9.05
CA GLU A 247 14.55 26.00 10.27
C GLU A 247 14.76 24.52 9.98
N HIS A 248 14.01 23.96 9.03
CA HIS A 248 14.04 22.52 8.74
C HIS A 248 15.19 22.08 7.84
N VAL A 249 15.91 23.00 7.18
CA VAL A 249 17.11 22.70 6.36
C VAL A 249 18.35 23.45 6.85
N SER A 250 18.45 23.67 8.16
CA SER A 250 19.62 24.28 8.79
C SER A 250 20.92 23.52 8.47
N ASN A 251 20.84 22.22 8.23
CA ASN A 251 21.95 21.38 7.79
C ASN A 251 22.53 21.74 6.41
N LEU A 252 21.79 22.49 5.58
CA LEU A 252 22.28 23.02 4.30
C LEU A 252 22.98 24.37 4.44
N LYS A 253 22.90 24.99 5.64
CA LYS A 253 23.57 26.26 5.91
C LYS A 253 25.08 26.09 5.86
N ASP A 254 25.64 25.02 6.41
CA ASP A 254 27.10 24.89 6.51
C ASP A 254 27.74 24.29 5.25
N ILE A 255 29.08 24.33 5.18
CA ILE A 255 29.82 23.55 4.20
C ILE A 255 29.70 22.08 4.60
N ILE A 256 29.12 21.27 3.73
CA ILE A 256 29.01 19.83 3.95
C ILE A 256 30.17 19.15 3.23
N CYS A 257 31.02 18.48 3.99
CA CYS A 257 32.16 17.75 3.45
C CYS A 257 31.80 16.32 3.05
N ARG A 258 32.56 15.81 2.08
CA ARG A 258 32.55 14.43 1.62
C ARG A 258 33.08 13.46 2.68
#